data_AF-A0A5E6V7N3-F1
#
_entry.id   AF-A0A5E6V7N3-F1
#
_cell.length_a   1.000
_cell.length_b   1.000
_cell.length_c   1.000
_cell.angle_alpha   90.00
_cell.angle_beta   90.00
_cell.angle_gamma   90.00
#
_symmetry.space_group_name_H-M   'P 1'
#
loop_
_entity.id
_entity.type
_entity.pdbx_description
1 polymer ?
#
loop_
_entity_poly.entity_id
_entity_poly.type
_entity_poly.pdbx_seq_one_letter_code
_entity_poly.pdbx_strand_id
1 'polypeptide(L)' 'MTLQQSRRLQSLLLGSLAWAIAILIFFPIFWMVLTSFKTEIDAFATPPQFIFTPTLENYLHINERSDYFSFA' A
#
# COMPACT_ATOMS: atom_id res chain seq x y z
N MET A 1 -15.24 35.88 -15.77
CA MET A 1 -14.74 34.99 -14.71
C MET A 1 -14.33 35.87 -13.53
N THR A 2 -15.02 35.77 -12.40
CA THR A 2 -14.76 36.63 -11.24
C THR A 2 -13.48 36.16 -10.52
N LEU A 3 -12.67 37.09 -10.00
CA LEU A 3 -11.37 36.80 -9.36
C LEU A 3 -11.45 35.82 -8.17
N GLN A 4 -12.64 35.64 -7.57
CA GLN A 4 -12.87 34.64 -6.52
C GLN A 4 -12.94 33.19 -7.07
N GLN A 5 -13.40 33.03 -8.31
CA GLN A 5 -13.59 31.73 -8.94
C GLN A 5 -12.24 31.09 -9.34
N SER A 6 -11.27 31.91 -9.78
CA SER A 6 -9.91 31.47 -10.10
C SER A 6 -9.14 30.99 -8.87
N ARG A 7 -9.28 31.67 -7.71
CA ARG A 7 -8.63 31.26 -6.45
C ARG A 7 -9.16 29.92 -5.91
N ARG A 8 -10.48 29.69 -6.01
CA ARG A 8 -11.10 28.40 -5.62
C ARG A 8 -10.61 27.26 -6.51
N LEU A 9 -10.57 27.48 -7.83
CA LEU A 9 -10.07 26.47 -8.77
C LEU A 9 -8.60 26.12 -8.51
N GLN A 10 -7.75 27.12 -8.26
CA GLN A 10 -6.34 26.89 -7.91
C GLN A 10 -6.18 26.07 -6.63
N SER A 11 -6.96 26.37 -5.58
CA SER A 11 -6.92 25.61 -4.32
C SER A 11 -7.35 24.15 -4.52
N LEU A 12 -8.40 23.90 -5.33
CA LEU A 12 -8.83 22.54 -5.65
C LEU A 12 -7.80 21.78 -6.47
N LEU A 13 -7.20 22.44 -7.48
CA LEU A 13 -6.16 21.83 -8.31
C LEU A 13 -4.94 21.46 -7.46
N LEU A 14 -4.44 22.38 -6.63
CA LEU A 14 -3.32 22.12 -5.73
C LEU A 14 -3.64 21.02 -4.72
N GLY A 15 -4.85 21.02 -4.16
CA GLY A 15 -5.31 19.96 -3.25
C GLY A 15 -5.34 18.59 -3.93
N SER A 16 -5.92 18.50 -5.12
CA SER A 16 -5.95 17.25 -5.90
C SER A 16 -4.55 16.76 -6.28
N LEU A 17 -3.65 17.68 -6.65
CA LEU A 17 -2.26 17.35 -7.00
C LEU A 17 -1.50 16.83 -5.77
N ALA A 18 -1.66 17.49 -4.62
CA ALA A 18 -1.05 17.04 -3.36
C ALA A 18 -1.52 15.63 -2.97
N TRP A 19 -2.83 15.36 -3.06
CA TRP A 19 -3.38 14.03 -2.81
C TRP A 19 -2.88 12.98 -3.81
N ALA A 20 -2.79 13.32 -5.11
CA ALA A 20 -2.25 12.41 -6.11
C ALA A 20 -0.79 12.04 -5.82
N ILE A 21 0.03 13.03 -5.45
CA ILE A 21 1.43 12.80 -5.05
C ILE A 21 1.50 11.93 -3.78
N ALA A 22 0.67 12.21 -2.78
CA ALA A 22 0.61 11.42 -1.56
C ALA A 22 0.26 9.95 -1.84
N ILE A 23 -0.73 9.69 -2.68
CA ILE A 23 -1.11 8.32 -3.09
C ILE A 23 0.03 7.65 -3.85
N LEU A 24 0.72 8.36 -4.75
CA LEU A 24 1.83 7.82 -5.51
C LEU A 24 2.99 7.40 -4.60
N ILE A 25 3.32 8.22 -3.60
CA ILE A 25 4.37 7.91 -2.61
C ILE A 25 3.93 6.77 -1.68
N PHE A 26 2.64 6.72 -1.32
CA PHE A 26 2.08 5.67 -0.45
C PHE A 26 1.94 4.31 -1.15
N PHE A 27 1.71 4.32 -2.47
CA PHE A 27 1.50 3.12 -3.28
C PHE A 27 2.51 1.99 -3.05
N PRO A 28 3.84 2.20 -3.04
CA PRO A 28 4.79 1.12 -2.77
C PRO A 28 4.62 0.48 -1.39
N ILE A 29 4.29 1.27 -0.35
CA ILE A 29 4.03 0.75 1.00
C ILE A 29 2.75 -0.08 0.99
N PHE A 30 1.70 0.43 0.36
CA PHE A 30 0.45 -0.29 0.18
C PHE A 30 0.66 -1.63 -0.54
N TRP A 31 1.45 -1.63 -1.62
CA TRP A 31 1.77 -2.83 -2.38
C TRP A 31 2.54 -3.86 -1.56
N MET A 32 3.51 -3.41 -0.75
CA MET A 32 4.28 -4.27 0.15
C MET A 32 3.39 -4.95 1.18
N VAL A 33 2.47 -4.19 1.81
CA VAL A 33 1.50 -4.74 2.78
C VAL A 33 0.53 -5.71 2.10
N LEU A 34 0.04 -5.39 0.91
CA LEU A 34 -0.84 -6.30 0.17
C LEU A 34 -0.12 -7.62 -0.17
N THR A 35 1.15 -7.53 -0.55
CA THR A 35 1.97 -8.69 -0.93
C THR A 35 2.37 -9.54 0.29
N SER A 36 2.51 -8.95 1.48
CA SER A 36 2.88 -9.71 2.68
C SER A 36 1.78 -10.68 3.16
N PHE A 37 0.54 -10.49 2.72
CA PHE A 37 -0.57 -11.42 2.95
C PHE A 37 -0.69 -12.51 1.88
N LYS A 38 0.11 -12.48 0.82
CA LYS A 38 0.11 -13.52 -0.22
C LYS A 38 0.96 -14.72 0.22
N THR A 39 0.69 -15.88 -0.36
CA THR A 39 1.58 -17.03 -0.24
C THR A 39 2.95 -16.71 -0.84
N GLU A 40 4.01 -17.42 -0.44
CA GLU A 40 5.34 -17.21 -1.00
C GLU A 40 5.35 -17.35 -2.53
N ILE A 41 4.59 -18.32 -3.07
CA ILE A 41 4.48 -18.56 -4.52
C ILE A 41 3.77 -17.39 -5.22
N ASP A 42 2.67 -16.91 -4.65
CA ASP A 42 1.87 -15.83 -5.26
C ASP A 42 2.57 -14.46 -5.19
N ALA A 43 3.46 -14.27 -4.21
CA ALA A 43 4.28 -13.07 -4.09
C ALA A 43 5.30 -12.94 -5.24
N PHE A 44 5.79 -14.06 -5.78
CA PHE A 44 6.72 -14.10 -6.93
C PHE A 44 6.05 -14.38 -8.28
N ALA A 45 4.72 -14.51 -8.32
CA ALA A 45 3.99 -14.81 -9.54
C ALA A 45 4.13 -13.69 -10.60
N THR A 46 4.35 -14.10 -11.85
CA THR A 46 4.35 -13.21 -13.02
C THR A 46 3.29 -13.72 -14.02
N PRO A 47 2.24 -12.95 -14.34
CA PRO A 47 1.91 -11.58 -13.91
C PRO A 47 1.45 -11.49 -12.43
N PRO A 48 1.56 -10.30 -11.79
CA PRO A 48 1.13 -10.13 -10.40
C PRO A 48 -0.38 -10.34 -10.26
N GLN A 49 -0.77 -11.21 -9.33
CA GLN A 49 -2.18 -11.50 -9.07
C GLN A 49 -2.79 -10.43 -8.15
N PHE A 50 -3.94 -9.87 -8.54
CA PHE A 50 -4.69 -8.90 -7.74
C PHE A 50 -5.77 -9.54 -6.87
N ILE A 51 -6.22 -10.75 -7.23
CA ILE A 51 -7.19 -11.55 -6.47
C ILE A 51 -6.43 -12.72 -5.87
N PHE A 52 -6.42 -12.81 -4.54
CA PHE A 52 -5.78 -13.88 -3.79
C PHE A 52 -6.51 -14.07 -2.46
N THR A 53 -6.29 -15.21 -1.81
CA THR A 53 -6.78 -15.46 -0.45
C THR A 53 -5.75 -14.93 0.54
N PRO A 54 -6.07 -13.94 1.40
CA PRO A 54 -5.12 -13.44 2.40
C PRO A 54 -4.72 -14.53 3.40
N THR A 55 -3.43 -14.64 3.68
CA THR A 55 -2.85 -15.61 4.61
C THR A 55 -1.89 -14.95 5.60
N LEU A 56 -1.68 -15.59 6.76
CA LEU A 56 -0.69 -15.19 7.76
C LEU A 56 0.41 -16.24 7.94
N GLU A 57 0.47 -17.23 7.06
CA GLU A 57 1.39 -18.36 7.16
C GLU A 57 2.86 -17.91 7.22
N ASN A 58 3.24 -16.94 6.38
CA ASN A 58 4.58 -16.35 6.39
C ASN A 58 4.95 -15.73 7.76
N TYR A 59 3.99 -15.07 8.42
CA TYR A 59 4.22 -14.46 9.73
C TYR A 59 4.39 -15.51 10.83
N LEU A 60 3.57 -16.56 10.80
CA LEU A 60 3.69 -17.68 11.74
C LEU A 60 5.01 -18.41 11.57
N HIS A 61 5.40 -18.70 10.33
CA HIS A 61 6.63 -19.41 10.00
C HIS A 61 7.89 -18.62 10.42
N ILE A 62 7.88 -17.30 10.24
CA ILE A 62 8.96 -16.42 10.72
C ILE A 62 9.01 -16.42 12.25
N ASN A 63 7.86 -16.37 12.93
CA ASN A 63 7.83 -16.43 14.38
C ASN A 63 8.32 -17.78 14.92
N GLU A 64 7.93 -18.90 14.33
CA GLU A 64 8.41 -20.23 14.75
C GLU A 64 9.93 -20.38 14.59
N ARG A 65 10.52 -19.78 13.54
CA ARG A 65 11.96 -19.80 13.31
C ARG A 65 12.76 -18.89 14.24
N SER A 66 12.20 -17.74 14.60
CA SER A 66 12.94 -16.66 15.29
C SER A 66 12.48 -16.43 16.73
N ASP A 67 11.40 -17.09 17.15
CA ASP A 67 10.73 -16.97 18.44
C ASP A 67 10.54 -15.52 18.89
N TYR A 68 10.04 -14.66 17.99
CA TYR A 68 9.91 -13.22 18.25
C TYR A 68 9.03 -12.92 19.47
N PHE A 69 7.97 -13.69 19.68
CA PHE A 69 7.11 -13.54 20.85
C PHE A 69 7.77 -13.95 22.17
N SER A 70 8.87 -14.71 22.16
CA SER A 70 9.62 -15.00 23.38
C SER A 70 10.39 -13.80 23.94
N PHE A 71 10.60 -12.76 23.12
CA PHE A 71 11.31 -11.53 23.48
C PHE A 71 10.38 -10.31 23.70
N ALA A 72 9.06 -10.50 23.59
CA ALA A 72 8.04 -9.46 23.80
C ALA A 72 7.49 -9.50 25.24
#